data_AF-A0A0F2JIH0-F1
#
_entry.id   AF-A0A0F2JIH0-F1
#
_cell.length_a   1.000
_cell.length_b   1.000
_cell.length_c   1.000
_cell.angle_alpha   90.00
_cell.angle_beta   90.00
_cell.angle_gamma   90.00
#
_symmetry.space_group_name_H-M   'P 1'
#
loop_
_entity.id
_entity.type
_entity.pdbx_description
1 polymer ?
#
loop_
_entity_poly.entity_id
_entity_poly.type
_entity_poly.pdbx_seq_one_letter_code
_entity_poly.pdbx_strand_id
1 'polypeptide(L)' 'MKEGIELAQCEKCNVNVSKEDLYEDHGLQICEDCKMKNAVSPPESCANMKNMIK' A
#
# COMPACT_ATOMS: atom_id res chain seq x y z
N MET A 1 -16.17 12.21 -25.81
CA MET A 1 -15.12 11.18 -25.73
C MET A 1 -15.55 10.24 -24.61
N LYS A 2 -15.55 8.91 -24.82
CA LYS A 2 -15.99 7.97 -23.79
C LYS A 2 -14.96 7.99 -22.67
N GLU A 3 -15.25 8.73 -21.60
CA GLU A 3 -14.53 8.66 -20.35
C GLU A 3 -14.88 7.31 -19.71
N GLY A 4 -14.15 6.28 -20.13
CA GLY A 4 -14.23 4.96 -19.52
C GLY A 4 -13.33 4.98 -18.31
N ILE A 5 -13.92 5.02 -17.12
CA ILE A 5 -13.18 4.82 -15.87
C ILE A 5 -12.59 3.40 -15.95
N GLU A 6 -11.29 3.29 -16.21
CA GLU A 6 -10.58 2.01 -16.15
C GLU A 6 -10.53 1.59 -14.68
N LEU A 7 -11.36 0.61 -14.32
CA LEU A 7 -11.34 0.00 -13.00
C LEU A 7 -10.32 -1.14 -12.98
N ALA A 8 -9.53 -1.19 -11.92
CA ALA A 8 -8.55 -2.23 -11.66
C ALA A 8 -8.69 -2.72 -10.22
N GLN A 9 -8.35 -4.00 -10.00
CA GLN A 9 -8.51 -4.64 -8.70
C GLN A 9 -7.27 -4.41 -7.83
N CYS A 10 -7.46 -3.94 -6.60
CA CYS A 10 -6.40 -3.87 -5.60
C CYS A 10 -5.95 -5.29 -5.23
N GLU A 11 -4.66 -5.59 -5.33
CA GLU A 11 -4.12 -6.93 -5.05
C GLU A 11 -4.15 -7.29 -3.55
N LYS A 12 -4.28 -6.30 -2.66
CA LYS A 12 -4.28 -6.51 -1.20
C LYS A 12 -5.66 -6.76 -0.62
N CYS A 13 -6.69 -6.04 -1.06
CA CYS A 13 -8.05 -6.15 -0.54
C CYS A 13 -9.09 -6.60 -1.58
N ASN A 14 -8.67 -6.85 -2.82
CA ASN A 14 -9.51 -7.35 -3.93
C ASN A 14 -10.68 -6.43 -4.31
N VAL A 15 -10.65 -5.17 -3.91
CA VAL A 15 -11.67 -4.16 -4.29
C VAL A 15 -11.33 -3.53 -5.64
N ASN A 16 -12.34 -3.29 -6.47
CA ASN A 16 -12.18 -2.55 -7.72
C ASN A 16 -12.16 -1.04 -7.43
N VAL A 17 -11.07 -0.39 -7.82
CA VAL A 17 -10.90 1.07 -7.78
C VAL A 17 -10.47 1.56 -9.15
N SER A 18 -10.47 2.87 -9.38
CA SER A 18 -9.91 3.41 -10.61
C SER A 18 -8.42 3.10 -10.68
N LYS A 19 -7.93 2.80 -11.88
CA LYS A 19 -6.52 2.52 -12.13
C LYS A 19 -5.61 3.71 -11.80
N GLU A 20 -6.14 4.94 -11.88
CA GLU A 20 -5.49 6.17 -11.42
C GLU A 20 -5.37 6.25 -9.88
N ASP A 21 -6.26 5.57 -9.15
CA ASP A 21 -6.29 5.48 -7.69
C ASP A 21 -5.48 4.27 -7.15
N LEU A 22 -4.83 3.50 -8.04
CA LEU A 22 -3.91 2.44 -7.66
C LEU A 22 -2.49 3.00 -7.50
N TYR A 23 -1.81 2.52 -6.47
CA TYR A 23 -0.44 2.86 -6.13
C TYR A 23 0.42 1.61 -6.14
N GLU A 24 1.65 1.72 -6.61
CA GLU A 24 2.64 0.65 -6.50
C GLU A 24 3.27 0.68 -5.10
N ASP A 25 3.17 -0.43 -4.38
CA ASP A 25 3.79 -0.65 -3.07
C ASP A 25 4.50 -2.00 -3.10
N HIS A 26 5.84 -2.00 -2.99
CA HIS A 26 6.66 -3.22 -3.03
C HIS A 26 6.40 -4.12 -4.27
N GLY A 27 6.01 -3.54 -5.41
CA GLY A 27 5.70 -4.27 -6.64
C GLY A 27 4.28 -4.81 -6.76
N LEU A 28 3.39 -4.43 -5.83
CA LEU A 28 1.96 -4.75 -5.86
C LEU A 28 1.13 -3.50 -6.17
N GLN A 29 0.07 -3.64 -6.98
CA GLN A 29 -0.89 -2.57 -7.23
C GLN A 29 -1.96 -2.57 -6.13
N ILE A 30 -1.93 -1.55 -5.27
CA ILE A 30 -2.84 -1.43 -4.13
C ILE A 30 -3.60 -0.10 -4.15
N CYS A 31 -4.82 -0.09 -3.59
CA CYS A 31 -5.59 1.15 -3.45
C CYS A 31 -5.04 2.06 -2.34
N GLU A 32 -5.47 3.32 -2.34
CA GLU A 32 -5.07 4.33 -1.34
C GLU A 32 -5.22 3.85 0.12
N ASP A 33 -6.36 3.24 0.46
CA ASP A 33 -6.64 2.73 1.81
C ASP A 33 -5.59 1.69 2.25
N CYS A 34 -5.21 0.79 1.34
CA CYS A 34 -4.20 -0.22 1.58
C CYS A 34 -2.81 0.37 1.75
N LYS A 35 -2.49 1.44 1.00
CA LYS A 35 -1.24 2.19 1.10
C LYS A 35 -1.17 2.94 2.43
N MET A 36 -2.23 3.64 2.82
CA MET A 36 -2.30 4.35 4.11
C MET A 36 -2.21 3.38 5.30
N LYS A 37 -2.87 2.22 5.23
CA LYS A 37 -2.75 1.17 6.25
C LYS A 37 -1.35 0.56 6.32
N ASN A 38 -0.64 0.43 5.18
CA ASN A 38 0.77 -0.01 5.18
C ASN A 38 1.70 1.07 5.74
N ALA A 39 1.41 2.35 5.46
CA ALA A 39 2.17 3.48 6.00
C ALA A 39 2.05 3.60 7.54
N VAL A 40 0.99 3.03 8.13
CA VAL A 40 0.79 2.93 9.60
C VAL A 40 1.16 1.52 10.10
N SER A 41 2.27 0.98 9.63
CA SER A 41 3.09 0.16 10.52
C SER A 41 4.33 0.98 10.84
N PRO A 42 4.46 1.57 12.05
CA PRO A 42 5.79 1.92 12.51
C PRO A 42 6.62 0.65 12.35
N PRO A 43 7.84 0.72 11.82
CA PRO A 43 8.66 -0.47 11.80
C PRO A 43 8.91 -0.85 13.26
N GLU A 44 8.15 -1.81 13.81
CA GLU A 44 8.52 -2.57 15.01
C GLU A 44 9.80 -3.42 14.76
N SER A 45 10.59 -3.09 13.72
CA SER A 45 11.90 -3.67 13.44
C SER A 45 12.84 -2.73 12.65
N CYS A 46 12.81 -1.42 12.91
CA CYS A 46 13.99 -0.56 12.64
C CYS A 46 14.56 0.11 13.90
N ALA A 47 14.28 -0.49 15.06
CA ALA A 47 15.05 -0.28 16.29
C ALA A 47 15.68 -1.59 16.78
N ASN A 48 16.12 -2.46 15.86
CA ASN A 48 17.29 -3.32 16.15
C ASN A 48 18.55 -2.50 15.92
N MET A 49 18.71 -1.41 16.66
CA MET A 49 19.94 -0.63 16.68
C MET A 49 20.21 -0.14 18.10
N LYS A 50 21.05 -0.94 18.77
CA LYS A 50 22.00 -0.61 19.85
C LYS A 50 21.54 -0.90 21.28
N ASN A 51 22.29 -1.83 21.89
CA ASN A 51 22.53 -1.96 23.32
C ASN A 51 21.38 -2.43 24.22
N MET A 52 21.23 -3.75 24.33
CA MET A 52 21.09 -4.33 25.67
C MET A 52 22.49 -4.39 26.30
N ILE A 53 23.01 -3.24 26.77
CA ILE A 53 24.21 -3.26 27.64
C ILE A 53 23.75 -3.71 29.02
N LYS A 54 24.17 -4.93 29.33
CA LYS A 54 24.67 -5.45 30.62
C LYS A 54 23.79 -5.32 31.85
#